data_AF-A0A1H8XWC5-F1
#
_entry.id   AF-A0A1H8XWC5-F1
#
_cell.length_a   1.000
_cell.length_b   1.000
_cell.length_c   1.000
_cell.angle_alpha   90.00
_cell.angle_beta   90.00
_cell.angle_gamma   90.00
#
_symmetry.space_group_name_H-M   'P 1'
#
loop_
_entity.id
_entity.type
_entity.pdbx_description
1 polymer ?
#
loop_
_entity_poly.entity_id
_entity_poly.type
_entity_poly.pdbx_seq_one_letter_code
_entity_poly.pdbx_strand_id
1 'polypeptide(L)'
;MQPDIEQLKTTYKNLSDDKLTRLAITEAASLRPEALDLLKAEIKSRGLDEGIMNGVNVQLTTPDSLAIDSYISLIRNQPCPVCSSTAQPLNAIVIGSVKSFIILTHYKKKLMIACPSCLQQANQRATASTALMGWWGLPWGIIRTSQALFRNMKANKVIRTDEPSDKLISFVKTNVGVIESVRKNNHSLQVMLDSVNKR
;
A
#
# COMPACT_ATOMS: atom_id res chain seq x y z
N MET A 1 -5.98 27.49 14.13
CA MET A 1 -5.32 28.58 13.39
C MET A 1 -4.51 27.93 12.28
N GLN A 2 -4.78 28.23 11.02
CA GLN A 2 -3.95 27.70 9.92
C GLN A 2 -2.63 28.50 9.87
N PRO A 3 -1.48 27.85 9.64
CA PRO A 3 -0.19 28.54 9.61
C PRO A 3 -0.13 29.51 8.43
N ASP A 4 0.45 30.67 8.68
CA ASP A 4 0.74 31.70 7.69
C ASP A 4 1.84 31.25 6.72
N ILE A 5 1.97 31.91 5.56
CA ILE A 5 2.90 31.55 4.48
C ILE A 5 4.36 31.53 4.98
N GLU A 6 4.77 32.52 5.78
CA GLU A 6 6.12 32.58 6.35
C GLU A 6 6.38 31.50 7.40
N GLN A 7 5.34 31.12 8.16
CA GLN A 7 5.41 30.02 9.11
C GLN A 7 5.56 28.68 8.38
N LEU A 8 4.84 28.48 7.28
CA LEU A 8 4.97 27.29 6.43
C LEU A 8 6.35 27.17 5.80
N LYS A 9 6.89 28.27 5.26
CA LYS A 9 8.22 28.29 4.66
C LYS A 9 9.30 27.92 5.68
N THR A 10 9.23 28.50 6.88
CA THR A 10 10.12 28.17 8.00
C THR A 10 9.96 26.71 8.42
N THR A 11 8.73 26.22 8.47
CA THR A 11 8.44 24.81 8.80
C THR A 11 9.12 23.86 7.82
N TYR A 12 8.95 24.09 6.51
CA TYR A 12 9.56 23.23 5.48
C TYR A 12 11.08 23.30 5.47
N LYS A 13 11.66 24.49 5.66
CA LYS A 13 13.12 24.64 5.84
C LYS A 13 13.66 23.80 7.00
N ASN A 14 12.91 23.71 8.09
CA ASN A 14 13.30 22.95 9.27
C ASN A 14 13.01 21.45 9.17
N LEU A 15 12.30 20.97 8.13
CA LEU A 15 12.12 19.55 7.90
C LEU A 15 13.43 18.91 7.42
N SER A 16 13.69 17.69 7.90
CA SER A 16 14.71 16.84 7.29
C SER A 16 14.26 16.41 5.89
N ASP A 17 15.22 16.08 5.03
CA ASP A 17 14.93 15.66 3.66
C ASP A 17 13.98 14.46 3.61
N ASP A 18 14.15 13.47 4.50
CA ASP A 18 13.23 12.33 4.62
C ASP A 18 11.77 12.74 4.89
N LYS A 19 11.56 13.69 5.81
CA LYS A 19 10.22 14.18 6.15
C LYS A 19 9.62 14.99 5.02
N LEU A 20 10.45 15.81 4.37
CA LEU A 20 10.04 16.64 3.23
C LEU A 20 9.66 15.76 2.03
N THR A 21 10.48 14.76 1.71
CA THR A 21 10.23 13.77 0.68
C THR A 21 8.95 13.01 0.95
N ARG A 22 8.77 12.50 2.18
CA ARG A 22 7.55 11.79 2.56
C ARG A 22 6.30 12.65 2.34
N LEU A 23 6.30 13.89 2.86
CA LEU A 23 5.21 14.83 2.66
C LEU A 23 4.89 15.04 1.17
N ALA A 24 5.93 15.17 0.34
CA ALA A 24 5.79 15.38 -1.09
C ALA A 24 5.14 14.18 -1.82
N ILE A 25 5.54 12.95 -1.49
CA ILE A 25 5.10 11.76 -2.25
C ILE A 25 3.82 11.12 -1.70
N THR A 26 3.40 11.43 -0.46
CA THR A 26 2.21 10.83 0.16
C THR A 26 1.05 11.81 0.37
N GLU A 27 1.32 13.11 0.51
CA GLU A 27 0.32 14.08 0.97
C GLU A 27 0.20 15.31 0.06
N ALA A 28 0.97 15.40 -1.03
CA ALA A 28 0.93 16.59 -1.89
C ALA A 28 -0.47 16.93 -2.41
N ALA A 29 -1.29 15.94 -2.79
CA ALA A 29 -2.64 16.19 -3.30
C ALA A 29 -3.59 16.86 -2.29
N SER A 30 -3.32 16.78 -0.98
CA SER A 30 -4.16 17.39 0.06
C SER A 30 -3.65 18.76 0.53
N LEU A 31 -2.49 19.21 0.05
CA LEU A 31 -1.91 20.49 0.41
C LEU A 31 -2.59 21.66 -0.30
N ARG A 32 -2.59 22.82 0.35
CA ARG A 32 -3.03 24.08 -0.27
C ARG A 32 -2.11 24.46 -1.44
N PRO A 33 -2.61 25.16 -2.48
CA PRO A 33 -1.79 25.60 -3.60
C PRO A 33 -0.54 26.37 -3.18
N GLU A 34 -0.65 27.28 -2.21
CA GLU A 34 0.50 28.07 -1.75
C GLU A 34 1.53 27.20 -1.01
N ALA A 35 1.05 26.20 -0.27
CA ALA A 35 1.90 25.23 0.43
C ALA A 35 2.61 24.29 -0.56
N LEU A 36 1.98 23.97 -1.69
CA LEU A 36 2.56 23.17 -2.76
C LEU A 36 3.69 23.91 -3.47
N ASP A 37 3.51 25.19 -3.75
CA ASP A 37 4.53 26.01 -4.42
C ASP A 37 5.78 26.14 -3.54
N LEU A 38 5.59 26.38 -2.23
CA LEU A 38 6.68 26.39 -1.26
C LEU A 38 7.38 25.04 -1.15
N LEU A 39 6.62 23.94 -1.11
CA LEU A 39 7.17 22.59 -1.04
C LEU A 39 8.01 22.27 -2.29
N LYS A 40 7.50 22.55 -3.49
CA LYS A 40 8.21 22.34 -4.77
C LYS A 40 9.48 23.19 -4.84
N ALA A 41 9.41 24.45 -4.39
CA ALA A 41 10.56 25.35 -4.35
C ALA A 41 11.65 24.82 -3.39
N GLU A 42 11.27 24.34 -2.21
CA GLU A 42 12.20 23.78 -1.24
C GLU A 42 12.87 22.51 -1.75
N ILE A 43 12.09 21.56 -2.30
CA ILE A 43 12.61 20.32 -2.92
C ILE A 43 13.64 20.64 -4.00
N LYS A 44 13.33 21.60 -4.88
CA LYS A 44 14.25 22.06 -5.93
C LYS A 44 15.51 22.71 -5.37
N SER A 45 15.37 23.57 -4.35
CA SER A 45 16.50 24.28 -3.73
C SER A 45 17.52 23.34 -3.08
N ARG A 46 17.05 22.19 -2.57
CA ARG A 46 17.88 21.15 -1.95
C ARG A 46 18.47 20.16 -2.93
N GLY A 47 18.14 20.26 -4.23
CA GLY A 47 18.61 19.34 -5.25
C GLY A 47 18.12 17.90 -5.04
N LEU A 48 16.93 17.72 -4.47
CA LEU A 48 16.35 16.39 -4.26
C LEU A 48 15.94 15.74 -5.59
N ASP A 49 15.92 14.41 -5.61
CA ASP A 49 15.71 13.56 -6.79
C ASP A 49 14.51 13.98 -7.67
N GLU A 50 14.70 14.00 -9.00
CA GLU A 50 13.67 14.38 -9.96
C GLU A 50 12.40 13.51 -9.87
N GLY A 51 12.55 12.24 -9.46
CA GLY A 51 11.43 11.34 -9.21
C GLY A 51 10.46 11.88 -8.15
N ILE A 52 10.95 12.58 -7.13
CA ILE A 52 10.09 13.18 -6.09
C ILE A 52 9.20 14.25 -6.70
N MET A 53 9.76 15.12 -7.54
CA MET A 53 8.99 16.17 -8.23
C MET A 53 7.96 15.58 -9.19
N ASN A 54 8.31 14.53 -9.92
CA ASN A 54 7.37 13.81 -10.78
C ASN A 54 6.25 13.15 -9.96
N GLY A 55 6.59 12.54 -8.82
CA GLY A 55 5.63 11.96 -7.88
C GLY A 55 4.64 12.99 -7.34
N VAL A 56 5.08 14.21 -7.02
CA VAL A 56 4.18 15.31 -6.65
C VAL A 56 3.24 15.66 -7.81
N ASN A 57 3.75 15.82 -9.02
CA ASN A 57 2.93 16.25 -10.17
C ASN A 57 1.88 15.20 -10.58
N VAL A 58 2.21 13.91 -10.51
CA VAL A 58 1.27 12.83 -10.82
C VAL A 58 0.16 12.71 -9.77
N GLN A 59 0.39 13.12 -8.52
CA GLN A 59 -0.67 13.18 -7.52
C GLN A 59 -1.66 14.32 -7.76
N LEU A 60 -1.19 15.44 -8.32
CA LEU A 60 -2.02 16.62 -8.61
C LEU A 60 -2.85 16.46 -9.88
N THR A 61 -2.39 15.61 -10.79
CA THR A 61 -3.07 15.32 -12.05
C THR A 61 -3.84 14.02 -11.85
N THR A 62 -5.18 14.03 -11.87
CA THR A 62 -5.96 12.78 -11.81
C THR A 62 -5.48 11.84 -12.91
N PRO A 63 -4.80 10.71 -12.60
CA PRO A 63 -4.23 9.86 -13.63
C PRO A 63 -5.36 9.26 -14.46
N ASP A 64 -5.20 9.26 -15.78
CA ASP A 64 -6.13 8.55 -16.67
C ASP A 64 -6.04 7.03 -16.47
N SER A 65 -6.97 6.28 -17.08
CA SER A 65 -6.98 4.82 -16.95
C SER A 65 -5.71 4.17 -17.52
N LEU A 66 -5.15 4.71 -18.61
CA LEU A 66 -3.97 4.16 -19.28
C LEU A 66 -2.71 4.30 -18.40
N ALA A 67 -2.56 5.43 -17.71
CA ALA A 67 -1.48 5.68 -16.77
C ALA A 67 -1.56 4.70 -15.59
N ILE A 68 -2.77 4.48 -15.04
CA ILE A 68 -2.99 3.51 -13.96
C ILE A 68 -2.61 2.08 -14.41
N ASP A 69 -2.98 1.68 -15.63
CA ASP A 69 -2.63 0.37 -16.17
C ASP A 69 -1.12 0.18 -16.34
N SER A 70 -0.39 1.26 -16.68
CA SER A 70 1.07 1.27 -16.71
C SER A 70 1.67 1.00 -15.32
N TYR A 71 1.17 1.66 -14.27
CA TYR A 71 1.62 1.43 -12.90
C TYR A 71 1.25 0.04 -12.38
N ILE A 72 0.05 -0.45 -12.71
CA ILE A 72 -0.35 -1.82 -12.38
C ILE A 72 0.64 -2.79 -13.02
N SER A 73 0.91 -2.66 -14.32
CA SER A 73 1.84 -3.53 -15.04
C SER A 73 3.25 -3.48 -14.44
N LEU A 74 3.73 -2.28 -14.07
CA LEU A 74 5.01 -2.10 -13.40
C LEU A 74 5.10 -2.92 -12.12
N ILE A 75 4.09 -2.84 -11.25
CA ILE A 75 4.04 -3.58 -9.98
C ILE A 75 3.89 -5.08 -10.22
N ARG A 76 3.03 -5.49 -11.16
CA ARG A 76 2.76 -6.91 -11.44
C ARG A 76 4.00 -7.64 -11.95
N ASN A 77 4.89 -6.95 -12.65
CA ASN A 77 6.11 -7.52 -13.22
C ASN A 77 7.31 -7.51 -12.25
N GLN A 78 7.13 -7.01 -11.03
CA GLN A 78 8.17 -7.06 -10.01
C GLN A 78 8.37 -8.50 -9.49
N PRO A 79 9.62 -8.89 -9.13
CA PRO A 79 9.86 -10.10 -8.35
C PRO A 79 8.97 -10.16 -7.11
N CYS A 80 8.51 -11.37 -6.77
CA CYS A 80 7.66 -11.56 -5.60
C CYS A 80 8.40 -11.20 -4.30
N PRO A 81 7.84 -10.32 -3.44
CA PRO A 81 8.47 -9.94 -2.16
C PRO A 81 8.57 -11.09 -1.14
N VAL A 82 7.94 -12.24 -1.41
CA VAL A 82 7.92 -13.39 -0.49
C VAL A 82 8.86 -14.51 -0.94
N CYS A 83 8.92 -14.79 -2.25
CA CYS A 83 9.69 -15.90 -2.80
C CYS A 83 10.66 -15.52 -3.93
N SER A 84 10.75 -14.22 -4.25
CA SER A 84 11.58 -13.65 -5.31
C SER A 84 11.31 -14.16 -6.74
N SER A 85 10.31 -15.02 -6.92
CA SER A 85 9.92 -15.52 -8.24
C SER A 85 9.28 -14.43 -9.10
N THR A 86 9.56 -14.48 -10.40
CA THR A 86 8.93 -13.67 -11.46
C THR A 86 8.00 -14.49 -12.37
N ALA A 87 7.76 -15.77 -12.02
CA ALA A 87 7.01 -16.70 -12.88
C ALA A 87 5.53 -16.36 -13.02
N GLN A 88 4.96 -15.63 -12.06
CA GLN A 88 3.56 -15.23 -12.05
C GLN A 88 3.45 -13.75 -11.68
N PRO A 89 2.56 -13.00 -12.33
CA PRO A 89 2.37 -11.59 -12.03
C PRO A 89 1.86 -11.40 -10.60
N LEU A 90 2.33 -10.36 -9.92
CA LEU A 90 1.88 -10.06 -8.57
C LEU A 90 0.39 -9.71 -8.57
N ASN A 91 -0.27 -10.03 -7.46
CA ASN A 91 -1.64 -9.61 -7.18
C ASN A 91 -1.76 -9.19 -5.71
N ALA A 92 -2.92 -8.69 -5.30
CA ALA A 92 -3.17 -8.24 -3.94
C ALA A 92 -4.46 -8.80 -3.36
N ILE A 93 -4.45 -9.16 -2.08
CA ILE A 93 -5.64 -9.58 -1.34
C ILE A 93 -5.63 -9.02 0.07
N VAL A 94 -6.79 -9.00 0.72
CA VAL A 94 -6.89 -8.75 2.15
C VAL A 94 -7.16 -10.07 2.86
N ILE A 95 -6.21 -10.49 3.69
CA ILE A 95 -6.29 -11.72 4.50
C ILE A 95 -6.90 -11.37 5.86
N GLY A 96 -7.90 -12.14 6.29
CA GLY A 96 -8.45 -12.08 7.64
C GLY A 96 -7.86 -13.19 8.52
N SER A 97 -7.51 -12.85 9.76
CA SER A 97 -7.13 -13.84 10.78
C SER A 97 -7.80 -13.52 12.12
N VAL A 98 -8.32 -14.56 12.79
CA VAL A 98 -8.90 -14.46 14.13
C VAL A 98 -8.21 -15.47 15.04
N LYS A 99 -7.82 -15.01 16.22
CA LYS A 99 -7.42 -15.87 17.33
C LYS A 99 -8.24 -15.47 18.54
N SER A 100 -8.94 -16.43 19.12
CA SER A 100 -9.81 -16.22 20.27
C SER A 100 -9.42 -17.16 21.40
N PHE A 101 -9.51 -16.67 22.63
CA PHE A 101 -9.27 -17.44 23.84
C PHE A 101 -10.22 -16.98 24.95
N ILE A 102 -11.22 -17.81 25.25
CA ILE A 102 -12.26 -17.63 26.28
C ILE A 102 -13.08 -16.34 26.09
N ILE A 103 -12.52 -15.19 26.47
CA ILE A 103 -13.17 -13.87 26.42
C ILE A 103 -12.46 -12.94 25.42
N LEU A 104 -11.16 -13.17 25.16
CA LEU A 104 -10.37 -12.30 24.30
C LEU A 104 -10.47 -12.76 22.85
N THR A 105 -10.90 -11.87 21.95
CA THR A 105 -10.93 -12.11 20.50
C THR A 105 -10.01 -11.11 19.83
N HIS A 106 -8.95 -11.60 19.19
CA HIS A 106 -8.02 -10.77 18.43
C HIS A 106 -8.26 -10.97 16.94
N TYR A 107 -8.65 -9.89 16.27
CA TYR A 107 -8.97 -9.89 14.85
C TYR A 107 -8.01 -9.00 14.08
N LYS A 108 -7.35 -9.56 13.06
CA LYS A 108 -6.44 -8.82 12.17
C LYS A 108 -6.89 -8.92 10.72
N LYS A 109 -6.76 -7.80 10.00
CA LYS A 109 -6.88 -7.71 8.54
C LYS A 109 -5.56 -7.20 8.00
N LYS A 110 -5.07 -7.82 6.93
CA LYS A 110 -3.80 -7.44 6.32
C LYS A 110 -3.91 -7.43 4.82
N LEU A 111 -3.50 -6.31 4.20
CA LEU A 111 -3.27 -6.27 2.76
C LEU A 111 -1.95 -6.99 2.47
N MET A 112 -1.96 -7.90 1.51
CA MET A 112 -0.78 -8.63 1.09
C MET A 112 -0.65 -8.55 -0.43
N ILE A 113 0.55 -8.23 -0.93
CA ILE A 113 0.89 -8.18 -2.35
C ILE A 113 1.95 -9.25 -2.61
N ALA A 114 1.66 -10.25 -3.42
CA ALA A 114 2.60 -11.32 -3.76
C ALA A 114 2.15 -12.06 -5.03
N CYS A 115 2.94 -13.03 -5.49
CA CYS A 115 2.51 -13.95 -6.54
C CYS A 115 1.35 -14.86 -6.06
N PRO A 116 0.53 -15.40 -6.97
CA PRO A 116 -0.65 -16.21 -6.62
C PRO A 116 -0.37 -17.37 -5.68
N SER A 117 0.74 -18.09 -5.86
CA SER A 117 1.13 -19.22 -4.99
C SER A 117 1.41 -18.78 -3.54
N CYS A 118 2.12 -17.66 -3.35
CA CYS A 118 2.40 -17.10 -2.02
C CYS A 118 1.12 -16.55 -1.35
N LEU A 119 0.26 -15.88 -2.12
CA LEU A 119 -1.03 -15.41 -1.62
C LEU A 119 -1.93 -16.57 -1.19
N GLN A 120 -1.99 -17.63 -2.00
CA GLN A 120 -2.77 -18.83 -1.70
C GLN A 120 -2.27 -19.48 -0.41
N GLN A 121 -0.96 -19.69 -0.28
CA GLN A 121 -0.36 -20.30 0.91
C GLN A 121 -0.64 -19.46 2.17
N ALA A 122 -0.45 -18.14 2.10
CA ALA A 122 -0.72 -17.24 3.22
C ALA A 122 -2.20 -17.24 3.62
N ASN A 123 -3.11 -17.18 2.64
CA ASN A 123 -4.55 -17.19 2.88
C ASN A 123 -5.03 -18.53 3.45
N GLN A 124 -4.49 -19.66 2.98
CA GLN A 124 -4.79 -20.99 3.51
C GLN A 124 -4.33 -21.14 4.97
N ARG A 125 -3.10 -20.71 5.29
CA ARG A 125 -2.59 -20.71 6.67
C ARG A 125 -3.46 -19.87 7.60
N ALA A 126 -3.82 -18.66 7.18
CA ALA A 126 -4.69 -17.78 7.96
C ALA A 126 -6.10 -18.37 8.13
N THR A 127 -6.64 -19.01 7.10
CA THR A 127 -7.94 -19.69 7.12
C THR A 127 -7.94 -20.87 8.09
N ALA A 128 -6.94 -21.75 7.99
CA ALA A 128 -6.79 -22.89 8.90
C ALA A 128 -6.62 -22.42 10.36
N SER A 129 -5.72 -21.47 10.60
CA SER A 129 -5.53 -20.85 11.92
C SER A 129 -6.83 -20.27 12.47
N THR A 130 -7.61 -19.57 11.64
CA THR A 130 -8.87 -18.93 12.03
C THR A 130 -9.97 -19.95 12.30
N ALA A 131 -10.08 -20.99 11.48
CA ALA A 131 -11.05 -22.06 11.66
C ALA A 131 -10.77 -22.91 12.91
N LEU A 132 -9.52 -23.00 13.36
CA LEU A 132 -9.17 -23.76 14.57
C LEU A 132 -9.25 -22.92 15.85
N MET A 133 -8.80 -21.66 15.79
CA MET A 133 -8.63 -20.82 16.99
C MET A 133 -9.63 -19.67 17.09
N GLY A 134 -10.46 -19.41 16.08
CA GLY A 134 -11.32 -18.23 16.07
C GLY A 134 -12.60 -18.34 16.91
N TRP A 135 -13.09 -19.56 17.14
CA TRP A 135 -14.43 -19.79 17.72
C TRP A 135 -14.50 -19.64 19.24
N TRP A 136 -13.36 -19.72 19.93
CA TRP A 136 -13.29 -19.82 21.40
C TRP A 136 -13.63 -18.53 22.17
N GLY A 137 -14.09 -17.48 21.49
CA GLY A 137 -14.51 -16.22 22.10
C GLY A 137 -16.01 -16.00 21.90
N LEU A 138 -16.80 -15.92 22.98
CA LEU A 138 -18.23 -15.63 22.88
C LEU A 138 -18.52 -14.17 23.25
N PRO A 139 -19.41 -13.45 22.52
CA PRO A 139 -20.00 -13.80 21.22
C PRO A 139 -19.09 -13.46 20.02
N TRP A 140 -18.06 -12.64 20.24
CA TRP A 140 -17.30 -11.97 19.18
C TRP A 140 -16.48 -12.90 18.29
N GLY A 141 -15.96 -14.00 18.84
CA GLY A 141 -15.19 -14.99 18.12
C GLY A 141 -16.00 -15.65 17.01
N ILE A 142 -17.24 -16.06 17.27
CA ILE A 142 -18.13 -16.66 16.25
C ILE A 142 -18.37 -15.66 15.10
N ILE A 143 -18.75 -14.42 15.44
CA ILE A 143 -19.06 -13.39 14.43
C ILE A 143 -17.81 -13.05 13.60
N ARG A 144 -16.67 -12.79 14.25
CA ARG A 144 -15.42 -12.41 13.57
C ARG A 144 -14.84 -13.56 12.75
N THR A 145 -14.94 -14.79 13.24
CA THR A 145 -14.44 -15.98 12.53
C THR A 145 -15.20 -16.18 11.24
N SER A 146 -16.54 -16.15 11.27
CA SER A 146 -17.36 -16.23 10.06
C SER A 146 -17.01 -15.13 9.04
N GLN A 147 -16.85 -13.88 9.50
CA GLN A 147 -16.43 -12.76 8.64
C GLN A 147 -15.05 -12.98 8.01
N ALA A 148 -14.09 -13.52 8.76
CA ALA A 148 -12.74 -13.79 8.29
C ALA A 148 -12.71 -14.95 7.28
N LEU A 149 -13.40 -16.06 7.57
CA LEU A 149 -13.50 -17.20 6.66
C LEU A 149 -14.16 -16.82 5.34
N PHE A 150 -15.25 -16.05 5.38
CA PHE A 150 -15.91 -15.56 4.17
C PHE A 150 -14.99 -14.65 3.34
N ARG A 151 -14.22 -13.76 4.01
CA ARG A 151 -13.24 -12.93 3.30
C ARG A 151 -12.17 -13.78 2.64
N ASN A 152 -11.61 -14.74 3.35
CA ASN A 152 -10.53 -15.58 2.83
C ASN A 152 -11.04 -16.45 1.67
N MET A 153 -12.29 -16.91 1.72
CA MET A 153 -12.93 -17.59 0.59
C MET A 153 -13.06 -16.68 -0.64
N LYS A 154 -13.48 -15.42 -0.47
CA LYS A 154 -13.49 -14.44 -1.58
C LYS A 154 -12.09 -14.17 -2.13
N ALA A 155 -11.09 -14.05 -1.25
CA ALA A 155 -9.71 -13.86 -1.66
C ALA A 155 -9.22 -15.01 -2.54
N ASN A 156 -9.55 -16.28 -2.22
CA ASN A 156 -9.20 -17.42 -3.07
C ASN A 156 -9.75 -17.34 -4.50
N LYS A 157 -10.93 -16.74 -4.70
CA LYS A 157 -11.47 -16.53 -6.05
C LYS A 157 -10.62 -15.53 -6.83
N VAL A 158 -10.23 -14.44 -6.18
CA VAL A 158 -9.39 -13.38 -6.76
C VAL A 158 -7.97 -13.86 -7.07
N ILE A 159 -7.39 -14.72 -6.23
CA ILE A 159 -6.02 -15.26 -6.45
C ILE A 159 -5.93 -16.08 -7.74
N ARG A 160 -7.03 -16.72 -8.14
CA ARG A 160 -7.09 -17.61 -9.30
C ARG A 160 -7.30 -16.88 -10.63
N THR A 161 -7.51 -15.57 -10.61
CA THR A 161 -7.69 -14.78 -11.83
C THR A 161 -6.35 -14.18 -12.26
N ASP A 162 -6.10 -14.19 -13.57
CA ASP A 162 -4.97 -13.49 -14.17
C ASP A 162 -5.18 -11.96 -14.26
N GLU A 163 -6.37 -11.48 -13.90
CA GLU A 163 -6.69 -10.06 -13.83
C GLU A 163 -6.16 -9.40 -12.56
N PRO A 164 -5.76 -8.11 -12.62
CA PRO A 164 -5.38 -7.37 -11.43
C PRO A 164 -6.60 -7.23 -10.50
N SER A 165 -6.43 -7.60 -9.24
CA SER A 165 -7.50 -7.44 -8.26
C SER A 165 -7.85 -5.97 -8.01
N ASP A 166 -9.09 -5.70 -7.62
CA ASP A 166 -9.51 -4.38 -7.13
C ASP A 166 -8.62 -3.85 -5.99
N LYS A 167 -8.06 -4.76 -5.18
CA LYS A 167 -7.15 -4.41 -4.08
C LYS A 167 -5.80 -3.93 -4.60
N LEU A 168 -5.29 -4.52 -5.67
CA LEU A 168 -4.07 -4.06 -6.32
C LEU A 168 -4.33 -2.71 -7.01
N ILE A 169 -5.43 -2.58 -7.74
CA ILE A 169 -5.82 -1.33 -8.41
C ILE A 169 -5.95 -0.20 -7.38
N SER A 170 -6.67 -0.44 -6.29
CA SER A 170 -6.81 0.54 -5.20
C SER A 170 -5.47 0.89 -4.57
N PHE A 171 -4.57 -0.08 -4.38
CA PHE A 171 -3.25 0.17 -3.85
C PHE A 171 -2.44 1.10 -4.75
N VAL A 172 -2.43 0.84 -6.07
CA VAL A 172 -1.74 1.67 -7.05
C VAL A 172 -2.30 3.10 -7.04
N LYS A 173 -3.63 3.25 -7.13
CA LYS A 173 -4.28 4.57 -7.11
C LYS A 173 -3.93 5.39 -5.87
N THR A 174 -3.90 4.77 -4.69
CA THR A 174 -3.57 5.45 -3.43
C THR A 174 -2.09 5.79 -3.31
N ASN A 175 -1.20 5.11 -4.02
CA ASN A 175 0.25 5.27 -3.86
C ASN A 175 0.95 5.75 -5.14
N VAL A 176 0.22 6.34 -6.09
CA VAL A 176 0.76 6.71 -7.41
C VAL A 176 1.98 7.63 -7.32
N GLY A 177 1.97 8.61 -6.39
CA GLY A 177 3.10 9.52 -6.17
C GLY A 177 4.35 8.82 -5.67
N VAL A 178 4.20 7.90 -4.72
CA VAL A 178 5.29 7.06 -4.22
C VAL A 178 5.83 6.19 -5.35
N ILE A 179 4.96 5.47 -6.07
CA ILE A 179 5.34 4.55 -7.14
C ILE A 179 6.12 5.30 -8.24
N GLU A 180 5.63 6.47 -8.67
CA GLU A 180 6.32 7.28 -9.68
C GLU A 180 7.70 7.72 -9.19
N SER A 181 7.81 8.16 -7.92
CA SER A 181 9.09 8.62 -7.37
C SER A 181 10.18 7.55 -7.35
N VAL A 182 9.80 6.28 -7.24
CA VAL A 182 10.75 5.15 -7.22
C VAL A 182 10.71 4.31 -8.49
N ARG A 183 9.98 4.73 -9.52
CA ARG A 183 9.70 3.94 -10.73
C ARG A 183 10.96 3.44 -11.44
N LYS A 184 12.03 4.24 -11.43
CA LYS A 184 13.31 3.90 -12.07
C LYS A 184 14.21 3.02 -11.19
N ASN A 185 13.86 2.81 -9.92
CA ASN A 185 14.65 2.08 -8.95
C ASN A 185 13.90 0.81 -8.48
N ASN A 186 14.23 -0.32 -9.11
CA ASN A 186 13.65 -1.62 -8.78
C ASN A 186 13.85 -2.02 -7.31
N HIS A 187 14.99 -1.68 -6.70
CA HIS A 187 15.24 -1.98 -5.30
C HIS A 187 14.26 -1.23 -4.39
N SER A 188 14.05 0.06 -4.64
CA SER A 188 13.09 0.87 -3.88
C SER A 188 11.64 0.40 -4.06
N LEU A 189 11.26 -0.05 -5.27
CA LEU A 189 9.98 -0.71 -5.51
C LEU A 189 9.83 -1.99 -4.67
N GLN A 190 10.87 -2.82 -4.61
CA GLN A 190 10.87 -4.03 -3.78
C GLN A 190 10.70 -3.71 -2.29
N VAL A 191 11.46 -2.74 -1.77
CA VAL A 191 11.34 -2.29 -0.38
C VAL A 191 9.92 -1.80 -0.07
N MET A 192 9.29 -1.07 -0.98
CA MET A 192 7.91 -0.64 -0.84
C MET A 192 6.95 -1.84 -0.72
N LEU A 193 7.05 -2.81 -1.63
CA LEU A 193 6.20 -4.01 -1.63
C LEU A 193 6.41 -4.87 -0.37
N ASP A 194 7.65 -5.04 0.06
CA ASP A 194 8.00 -5.72 1.32
C ASP A 194 7.37 -5.03 2.53
N SER A 195 7.38 -3.70 2.56
CA SER A 195 6.83 -2.92 3.67
C SER A 195 5.32 -3.12 3.82
N VAL A 196 4.58 -3.27 2.71
CA VAL A 196 3.15 -3.57 2.71
C VAL A 196 2.89 -4.92 3.36
N ASN A 197 3.71 -5.91 3.03
CA ASN A 197 3.60 -7.26 3.57
C ASN A 197 4.07 -7.40 5.02
N LYS A 198 4.63 -6.37 5.65
CA LYS A 198 5.05 -6.39 7.06
C LYS A 198 4.06 -5.70 8.00
N ARG A 199 3.18 -4.85 7.48
CA ARG A 199 2.07 -4.21 8.24
C ARG A 199 1.02 -5.23 8.68
#